data_AF-A0A7C2VC99-F1
#
_entry.id   AF-A0A7C2VC99-F1
#
_cell.length_a   1.000
_cell.length_b   1.000
_cell.length_c   1.000
_cell.angle_alpha   90.00
_cell.angle_beta   90.00
_cell.angle_gamma   90.00
#
_symmetry.space_group_name_H-M   'P 1'
#
loop_
_entity.id
_entity.type
_entity.pdbx_description
1 polymer ?
#
loop_
_entity_poly.entity_id
_entity_poly.type
_entity_poly.pdbx_seq_one_letter_code
_entity_poly.pdbx_strand_id
1 'polypeptide(L)'
;MKAFIDKFSGLVKGTVSGFDRIVFKGFILPLMSATEVMGFCRARGILNKTYKDWMMGQTKNIINTADQYAKDNCGQPVTHIPTWRIRKEELAHERQQQEQITSGLVGVWSCLERGSSFRAVYCAKDRISSAAKLSDPM
;
A
#
# COMPACT_ATOMS: atom_id res chain seq x y z
N MET A 1 -25.66 11.28 -16.15
CA MET A 1 -26.33 11.63 -14.88
C MET A 1 -26.75 13.10 -14.80
N LYS A 2 -25.84 14.08 -14.96
CA LYS A 2 -26.14 15.52 -14.85
C LYS A 2 -27.29 16.00 -15.73
N ALA A 3 -27.22 15.76 -17.04
CA ALA A 3 -28.26 16.14 -17.98
C ALA A 3 -29.64 15.48 -17.72
N PHE A 4 -29.66 14.31 -17.06
CA PHE A 4 -30.89 13.63 -16.68
C PHE A 4 -31.52 14.26 -15.44
N ILE A 5 -30.69 14.61 -14.45
CA ILE A 5 -31.14 15.33 -13.24
C ILE A 5 -31.69 16.70 -13.63
N ASP A 6 -31.01 17.42 -14.53
CA ASP A 6 -31.46 18.74 -14.98
C ASP A 6 -32.83 18.66 -15.68
N LYS A 7 -33.01 17.65 -16.54
CA LYS A 7 -34.25 17.42 -17.29
C LYS A 7 -35.45 17.03 -16.41
N PHE A 8 -35.21 16.40 -15.27
CA PHE A 8 -36.27 15.91 -14.36
C PHE A 8 -36.21 16.54 -12.96
N SER A 9 -35.60 17.72 -12.85
CA SER A 9 -35.33 18.43 -11.58
C SER A 9 -36.58 18.67 -10.73
N GLY A 10 -37.75 18.85 -11.35
CA GLY A 10 -39.04 18.99 -10.64
C GLY A 10 -39.63 17.68 -10.09
N LEU A 11 -39.16 16.52 -10.55
CA LEU A 11 -39.63 15.19 -10.14
C LEU A 11 -38.64 14.49 -9.20
N VAL A 12 -37.36 14.81 -9.32
CA VAL A 12 -36.29 14.25 -8.50
C VAL A 12 -36.26 14.96 -7.15
N LYS A 13 -36.83 14.33 -6.11
CA LYS A 13 -36.82 14.86 -4.73
C LYS A 13 -35.43 14.83 -4.06
N GLY A 14 -34.48 14.10 -4.63
CA GLY A 14 -33.11 13.99 -4.15
C GLY A 14 -32.37 12.86 -4.86
N THR A 15 -31.05 12.92 -4.85
CA THR A 15 -30.16 11.88 -5.40
C THR A 15 -29.40 11.20 -4.28
N VAL A 16 -29.40 9.86 -4.27
CA VAL A 16 -28.53 9.06 -3.40
C VAL A 16 -27.38 8.57 -4.26
N SER A 17 -26.18 9.13 -4.04
CA SER A 17 -24.94 8.58 -4.60
C SER A 17 -24.37 7.55 -3.63
N GLY A 18 -24.36 6.28 -4.04
CA GLY A 18 -23.68 5.22 -3.29
C GLY A 18 -22.16 5.27 -3.47
N PHE A 19 -21.43 4.57 -2.61
CA PHE A 19 -19.99 4.40 -2.77
C PHE A 19 -19.68 3.54 -4.00
N ASP A 20 -19.21 4.16 -5.08
CA ASP A 20 -18.60 3.44 -6.21
C ASP A 20 -17.13 3.05 -5.89
N ARG A 21 -16.57 3.61 -4.81
CA ARG A 21 -15.17 3.44 -4.40
C ARG A 21 -15.05 2.91 -2.98
N ILE A 22 -14.39 1.75 -2.86
CA ILE A 22 -13.89 1.24 -1.58
C ILE A 22 -12.43 1.68 -1.44
N VAL A 23 -12.13 2.46 -0.40
CA VAL A 23 -10.76 2.88 -0.07
C VAL A 23 -10.28 2.06 1.12
N PHE A 24 -9.35 1.15 0.89
CA PHE A 24 -8.64 0.47 1.97
C PHE A 24 -7.50 1.36 2.48
N LYS A 25 -7.70 1.98 3.64
CA LYS A 25 -6.66 2.72 4.36
C LYS A 25 -6.37 1.99 5.67
N GLY A 26 -5.23 1.32 5.73
CA GLY A 26 -4.79 0.59 6.90
C GLY A 26 -3.42 1.04 7.37
N PHE A 27 -3.20 1.02 8.68
CA PHE A 27 -1.87 1.13 9.27
C PHE A 27 -1.47 -0.26 9.78
N ILE A 28 -0.30 -0.73 9.37
CA ILE A 28 0.30 -1.91 10.01
C ILE A 28 1.05 -1.39 11.24
N LEU A 29 0.31 -1.09 12.30
CA LEU A 29 0.84 -0.44 13.51
C LEU A 29 2.11 -1.13 14.08
N PRO A 30 2.22 -2.47 14.10
CA PRO A 30 3.45 -3.12 14.53
C PRO A 30 4.67 -2.79 13.65
N LEU A 31 4.48 -2.42 12.40
CA LEU A 31 5.58 -2.00 11.52
C LEU A 31 5.90 -0.50 11.61
N MET A 32 5.19 0.23 12.46
CA MET A 32 5.38 1.66 12.70
C MET A 32 6.15 1.96 13.99
N SER A 33 6.66 0.93 14.67
CA SER A 33 7.52 1.05 15.86
C SER A 33 8.83 0.32 15.62
N ALA A 34 9.96 0.97 15.92
CA ALA A 34 11.29 0.34 15.75
C ALA A 34 11.42 -0.94 16.60
N THR A 35 10.90 -0.94 17.83
CA THR A 35 10.93 -2.09 18.72
C THR A 35 10.16 -3.28 18.15
N GLU A 36 8.96 -3.01 17.63
CA GLU A 36 8.08 -4.04 17.06
C GLU A 36 8.63 -4.59 15.74
N VAL A 37 9.18 -3.73 14.87
CA VAL A 37 9.87 -4.15 13.63
C VAL A 37 11.07 -5.04 13.96
N MET A 38 11.84 -4.69 14.98
CA MET A 38 12.97 -5.51 15.45
C MET A 38 12.49 -6.87 15.99
N GLY A 39 11.39 -6.88 16.75
CA GLY A 39 10.73 -8.11 17.21
C GLY A 39 10.29 -9.01 16.06
N PHE A 40 9.64 -8.42 15.04
CA PHE A 40 9.25 -9.11 13.81
C PHE A 40 10.45 -9.71 13.08
N CYS A 41 11.51 -8.92 12.88
CA CYS A 41 12.74 -9.40 12.23
C CYS A 41 13.35 -10.58 12.99
N ARG A 42 13.43 -10.48 14.33
CA ARG A 42 13.95 -11.57 15.17
C ARG A 42 13.11 -12.84 15.05
N ALA A 43 11.78 -12.72 15.12
CA ALA A 43 10.87 -13.86 14.99
C ALA A 43 10.95 -14.53 13.61
N ARG A 44 11.26 -13.76 12.56
CA ARG A 44 11.42 -14.24 11.18
C ARG A 44 12.85 -14.63 10.81
N GLY A 45 13.82 -14.51 11.74
CA GLY A 45 15.24 -14.76 11.46
C GLY A 45 15.87 -13.78 10.45
N ILE A 46 15.27 -12.60 10.27
CA ILE A 46 15.78 -11.56 9.37
C ILE A 46 16.87 -10.78 10.11
N LEU A 47 18.11 -10.89 9.63
CA LEU A 47 19.23 -10.16 10.19
C LEU A 47 19.17 -8.68 9.78
N ASN A 48 19.54 -7.78 10.69
CA ASN A 48 19.59 -6.34 10.37
C ASN A 48 20.44 -6.01 9.13
N LYS A 49 21.52 -6.78 8.90
CA LYS A 49 22.38 -6.60 7.71
C LYS A 49 21.71 -6.96 6.39
N THR A 50 20.73 -7.88 6.39
CA THR A 50 19.99 -8.32 5.19
C THR A 50 18.58 -7.73 5.12
N TYR A 51 18.16 -6.99 6.16
CA TYR A 51 16.81 -6.43 6.27
C TYR A 51 16.40 -5.59 5.05
N LYS A 52 17.30 -4.72 4.59
CA LYS A 52 17.03 -3.87 3.42
C LYS A 52 16.73 -4.72 2.19
N ASP A 53 17.57 -5.70 1.91
CA ASP A 53 17.42 -6.57 0.73
C ASP A 53 16.14 -7.39 0.82
N TRP A 54 15.83 -7.90 2.02
CA TRP A 54 14.59 -8.61 2.27
C TRP A 54 13.35 -7.74 2.01
N MET A 55 13.32 -6.51 2.54
CA MET A 55 12.22 -5.55 2.34
C MET A 55 12.06 -5.14 0.87
N MET A 56 13.16 -4.92 0.17
CA MET A 56 13.14 -4.63 -1.27
C MET A 56 12.61 -5.82 -2.07
N GLY A 57 12.94 -7.05 -1.67
CA GLY A 57 12.38 -8.27 -2.24
C GLY A 57 10.86 -8.36 -2.07
N GLN A 58 10.34 -8.08 -0.87
CA GLN A 58 8.89 -8.06 -0.63
C GLN A 58 8.18 -6.97 -1.45
N THR A 59 8.76 -5.77 -1.50
CA THR A 59 8.23 -4.67 -2.32
C THR A 59 8.18 -5.07 -3.80
N LYS A 60 9.25 -5.68 -4.32
CA LYS A 60 9.31 -6.17 -5.71
C LYS A 60 8.24 -7.23 -5.97
N ASN A 61 8.02 -8.16 -5.04
CA ASN A 61 6.98 -9.18 -5.18
C ASN A 61 5.59 -8.54 -5.31
N ILE A 62 5.25 -7.57 -4.46
CA ILE A 62 3.96 -6.86 -4.51
C ILE A 62 3.79 -6.13 -5.85
N ILE A 63 4.82 -5.41 -6.30
CA ILE A 63 4.79 -4.69 -7.58
C ILE A 63 4.61 -5.66 -8.74
N ASN A 64 5.38 -6.74 -8.77
CA ASN A 64 5.31 -7.75 -9.83
C ASN A 64 3.95 -8.44 -9.86
N THR A 65 3.36 -8.77 -8.71
CA THR A 65 2.03 -9.36 -8.63
C THR A 65 0.97 -8.40 -9.15
N ALA A 66 1.04 -7.11 -8.78
CA ALA A 66 0.12 -6.10 -9.30
C ALA A 66 0.27 -5.89 -10.81
N ASP A 67 1.50 -5.89 -11.32
CA ASP A 67 1.79 -5.76 -12.76
C ASP A 67 1.34 -6.97 -13.57
N GLN A 68 1.56 -8.18 -13.04
CA GLN A 68 1.07 -9.41 -13.66
C GLN A 68 -0.47 -9.43 -13.67
N TYR A 69 -1.10 -9.09 -12.55
CA TYR A 69 -2.56 -9.00 -12.47
C TYR A 69 -3.12 -7.98 -13.47
N ALA A 70 -2.48 -6.82 -13.64
CA ALA A 70 -2.87 -5.85 -14.64
C ALA A 70 -2.78 -6.43 -16.06
N LYS A 71 -1.64 -7.04 -16.41
CA LYS A 71 -1.46 -7.68 -17.73
C LYS A 71 -2.49 -8.75 -18.01
N ASP A 72 -2.78 -9.61 -17.03
CA ASP A 72 -3.70 -10.73 -17.19
C ASP A 72 -5.15 -10.28 -17.35
N ASN A 73 -5.54 -9.15 -16.74
CA ASN A 73 -6.95 -8.73 -16.67
C ASN A 73 -7.29 -7.51 -17.54
N CYS A 74 -6.32 -6.68 -17.91
CA CYS A 74 -6.52 -5.52 -18.78
C CYS A 74 -5.54 -5.47 -19.97
N GLY A 75 -4.67 -6.47 -20.15
CA GLY A 75 -3.72 -6.53 -21.27
C GLY A 75 -2.61 -5.47 -21.22
N GLN A 76 -2.55 -4.67 -20.16
CA GLN A 76 -1.61 -3.56 -20.01
C GLN A 76 -0.89 -3.62 -18.65
N PRO A 77 0.38 -3.21 -18.58
CA PRO A 77 1.11 -3.10 -17.32
C PRO A 77 0.55 -1.98 -16.44
N VAL A 78 1.01 -1.93 -15.19
CA VAL A 78 0.66 -0.87 -14.24
C VAL A 78 1.09 0.49 -14.80
N THR A 79 0.14 1.43 -14.89
CA THR A 79 0.39 2.79 -15.39
C THR A 79 0.87 3.69 -14.26
N HIS A 80 2.07 4.27 -14.39
CA HIS A 80 2.57 5.22 -13.39
C HIS A 80 1.92 6.60 -13.54
N ILE A 81 1.39 7.11 -12.42
CA ILE A 81 0.88 8.47 -12.28
C ILE A 81 1.92 9.31 -11.52
N PRO A 82 2.32 10.48 -12.03
CA PRO A 82 3.39 11.28 -11.44
C PRO A 82 3.00 11.98 -10.12
N THR A 83 1.71 12.15 -9.86
CA THR A 83 1.20 12.85 -8.66
C THR A 83 -0.12 12.27 -8.18
N TRP A 84 -0.27 12.16 -6.87
CA TRP A 84 -1.48 11.67 -6.22
C TRP A 84 -2.68 12.62 -6.41
N ARG A 85 -2.40 13.87 -6.85
CA ARG A 85 -3.42 14.88 -7.15
C ARG A 85 -4.24 14.57 -8.40
N ILE A 86 -3.74 13.70 -9.28
CA ILE A 86 -4.52 13.28 -10.45
C ILE A 86 -5.69 12.42 -9.98
N ARG A 87 -6.90 12.77 -10.42
CA ARG A 87 -8.12 12.05 -10.05
C ARG A 87 -8.17 10.72 -10.77
N LYS A 88 -7.94 9.64 -10.02
CA LYS A 88 -7.93 8.26 -10.51
C LYS A 88 -9.26 7.84 -11.16
N GLU A 89 -10.37 8.42 -10.72
CA GLU A 89 -11.70 8.20 -11.33
C GLU A 89 -11.77 8.70 -12.77
N GLU A 90 -11.27 9.91 -13.01
CA GLU A 90 -11.31 10.54 -14.32
C GLU A 90 -10.41 9.76 -15.27
N LEU A 91 -9.21 9.38 -14.82
CA LEU A 91 -8.32 8.49 -15.57
C LEU A 91 -8.97 7.13 -15.91
N ALA A 92 -9.70 6.54 -14.96
CA ALA A 92 -10.38 5.28 -15.19
C ALA A 92 -11.49 5.46 -16.23
N HIS A 93 -12.34 6.48 -16.12
CA HIS A 93 -13.40 6.73 -17.09
C HIS A 93 -12.87 7.10 -18.48
N GLU A 94 -11.79 7.88 -18.57
CA GLU A 94 -11.12 8.18 -19.83
C GLU A 94 -10.64 6.90 -20.52
N ARG A 95 -9.92 6.04 -19.79
CA ARG A 95 -9.47 4.75 -20.34
C ARG A 95 -10.64 3.85 -20.70
N GLN A 96 -11.67 3.77 -19.86
CA GLN A 96 -12.89 3.00 -20.12
C GLN A 96 -13.55 3.40 -21.44
N GLN A 97 -13.67 4.71 -21.70
CA GLN A 97 -14.26 5.23 -22.93
C GLN A 97 -13.36 5.00 -24.15
N GLN A 98 -12.05 5.22 -24.00
CA GLN A 98 -11.10 5.04 -25.11
C GLN A 98 -10.99 3.57 -25.54
N GLU A 99 -10.94 2.66 -24.59
CA GLU A 99 -10.77 1.22 -24.81
C GLU A 99 -12.11 0.46 -24.90
N GLN A 100 -13.24 1.17 -24.81
CA GLN A 100 -14.60 0.60 -24.88
C GLN A 100 -14.84 -0.55 -23.87
N ILE A 101 -14.29 -0.40 -22.66
CA ILE A 101 -14.38 -1.41 -21.61
C ILE A 101 -15.80 -1.39 -21.00
N THR A 102 -16.55 -2.46 -21.25
CA THR A 102 -17.94 -2.60 -20.77
C THR A 102 -18.05 -3.32 -19.42
N SER A 103 -17.06 -4.16 -19.09
CA SER A 103 -16.99 -4.87 -17.80
C SER A 103 -15.55 -5.30 -17.49
N GLY A 104 -15.25 -5.53 -16.20
CA GLY A 104 -13.93 -6.01 -15.76
C GLY A 104 -12.99 -4.90 -15.26
N LEU A 105 -11.70 -5.22 -15.22
CA LEU A 105 -10.67 -4.31 -14.73
C LEU A 105 -10.36 -3.22 -15.77
N VAL A 106 -10.63 -1.96 -15.42
CA VAL A 106 -10.35 -0.81 -16.29
C VAL A 106 -8.85 -0.51 -16.39
N GLY A 107 -8.10 -0.77 -15.32
CA GLY A 107 -6.66 -0.56 -15.28
C GLY A 107 -6.11 -0.57 -13.87
N VAL A 108 -4.78 -0.59 -13.78
CA VAL A 108 -4.04 -0.48 -12.51
C VAL A 108 -3.08 0.69 -12.62
N TRP A 109 -3.05 1.52 -11.58
CA TRP A 109 -2.19 2.69 -11.52
C TRP A 109 -1.33 2.70 -10.27
N SER A 110 -0.09 3.17 -10.39
CA SER A 110 0.84 3.37 -9.28
C SER A 110 1.18 4.86 -9.14
N CYS A 111 1.32 5.34 -7.91
CA CYS A 111 1.76 6.70 -7.63
C CYS A 111 2.73 6.68 -6.46
N LEU A 112 3.81 7.44 -6.56
CA LEU A 112 4.70 7.66 -5.43
C LEU A 112 4.12 8.75 -4.53
N GLU A 113 3.94 8.43 -3.26
CA GLU A 113 3.59 9.40 -2.23
C GLU A 113 4.74 9.54 -1.24
N ARG A 114 4.98 10.76 -0.77
CA ARG A 114 5.99 10.98 0.27
C ARG A 114 5.48 10.40 1.58
N GLY A 115 6.25 9.50 2.18
CA GLY A 115 5.98 8.91 3.49
C GLY A 115 7.10 9.18 4.48
N SER A 116 6.82 8.97 5.76
CA SER A 116 7.84 8.88 6.81
C SER A 116 8.57 7.54 6.74
N SER A 117 9.87 7.52 6.98
CA SER A 117 10.68 6.31 7.02
C SER A 117 11.53 6.26 8.29
N PHE A 118 11.80 5.05 8.77
CA PHE A 118 12.69 4.80 9.92
C PHE A 118 14.07 4.40 9.42
N ARG A 119 15.12 4.92 10.04
CA ARG A 119 16.50 4.52 9.76
C ARG A 119 16.92 3.47 10.77
N ALA A 120 17.29 2.28 10.30
CA ALA A 120 17.96 1.30 11.13
C ALA A 120 19.32 1.87 11.57
N VAL A 121 19.57 1.90 12.87
CA VAL A 121 20.82 2.33 13.47
C VAL A 121 21.41 1.18 14.29
N TYR A 122 22.74 1.07 14.29
CA TYR A 122 23.43 0.14 15.18
C TYR A 122 23.28 0.62 16.62
N CYS A 123 22.67 -0.18 17.49
CA CYS A 123 22.63 0.11 18.93
C CYS A 123 23.78 -0.64 19.62
N ALA A 124 24.79 0.08 20.09
CA ALA A 124 25.97 -0.49 20.75
C ALA A 124 25.76 -0.81 22.25
N LYS A 125 24.52 -0.82 22.75
CA LYS A 125 24.17 -1.10 24.16
C LYS A 125 22.87 -1.93 24.14
N ASP A 126 22.79 -3.13 24.71
CA ASP A 126 23.31 -3.55 26.01
C ASP A 126 24.12 -4.86 26.00
N ARG A 127 25.14 -4.86 26.85
CA ARG A 127 25.78 -6.06 27.39
C ARG A 127 24.71 -6.87 28.12
N ILE A 128 24.66 -8.17 27.84
CA ILE A 128 24.27 -9.24 28.75
C ILE A 128 23.89 -8.73 30.16
N SER A 129 22.59 -8.52 30.41
CA SER A 129 22.03 -8.46 31.77
C SER A 129 21.62 -9.86 32.27
N SER A 130 22.24 -10.91 31.72
CA SER A 130 22.16 -12.27 32.23
C SER A 130 23.52 -12.71 32.78
N ALA A 131 24.10 -11.93 33.69
CA ALA A 131 24.96 -12.50 34.72
C ALA A 131 24.02 -12.98 35.83
N ALA A 132 23.60 -14.24 35.69
CA ALA A 132 22.98 -14.96 36.78
C ALA A 132 23.83 -14.78 38.05
N LYS A 133 23.16 -14.45 39.15
CA LYS A 133 23.70 -14.57 40.50
C LYS A 133 24.39 -15.94 40.64
N LEU A 134 25.71 -15.93 40.70
CA LEU A 134 26.52 -17.04 41.22
C LEU A 134 27.58 -16.38 42.09
N SER A 135 27.17 -16.10 43.32
CA SER A 135 28.04 -15.86 44.45
C SER A 135 27.48 -16.72 45.59
N ASP A 136 27.84 -18.00 45.58
CA ASP A 136 27.82 -18.80 46.80
C ASP A 136 29.08 -18.47 47.61
N PRO A 137 28.97 -18.27 48.94
CA PRO A 137 30.11 -18.02 49.81
C PRO A 137 30.73 -19.34 50.29
N MET A 138 32.03 -19.53 50.06
CA MET A 138 33.09 -19.48 51.08
C MET A 138 34.46 -19.69 50.43
#